data_AF-A0A2P9CJG4-F1
#
_entry.id   AF-A0A2P9CJG4-F1
#
_cell.length_a   1.000
_cell.length_b   1.000
_cell.length_c   1.000
_cell.angle_alpha   90.00
_cell.angle_beta   90.00
_cell.angle_gamma   90.00
#
_symmetry.space_group_name_H-M   'P 1'
#
loop_
_entity.id
_entity.type
_entity.pdbx_description
1 polymer ?
#
loop_
_entity_poly.entity_id
_entity_poly.type
_entity_poly.pdbx_seq_one_letter_code
_entity_poly.pdbx_strand_id
1 'polypeptide(L)'
;MPYFSIFLNILIFCVFVYICPIHTLNILKNEENEKGSLNIPVRKENNFFFHEIKLENRFKNNMKGYIQNVQNFHYLMEKNKPNVLSYIQEDLLNFHNSQFIADIGVGNPPQVFKVVFDTGSSNLAIPSTKCIKGGCVSHKKFNPNKSGTFIKNLKNNQESVYTYIQYGTGTSILEQTYDDVYLKGLKIKHQCIGLAIEESLHPFSDLPFDGIVGLGFSDPDFKSQNKYASPLIETIKKQNLLKRNIFSFYVPKKLEKSGAITFGKANKKYSVEGKSIEWFPVISLYYWEINLLDIQLSHKNLFLCENKKCRAAIDTGSSLITGPSTFIQPLLEKINLEKDCSNKENLPTISFILKNVEGKKITLDFKPEDYIIEEVDNEDNTIECVIGIMPLDVPPPRGPIFIFGNSFIRKYYTIFDNDHKLIGLIEANHNF
;
A
#
# COMPACT_ATOMS: atom_id res chain seq x y z
N MET A 1 5.55 -23.16 20.50
CA MET A 1 4.12 -22.75 20.36
C MET A 1 3.75 -21.26 20.60
N PRO A 2 4.56 -20.36 21.21
CA PRO A 2 4.18 -18.93 21.30
C PRO A 2 4.69 -18.06 20.13
N TYR A 3 5.68 -18.52 19.36
CA TYR A 3 6.33 -17.71 18.30
C TYR A 3 5.60 -17.72 16.95
N PHE A 4 4.84 -18.77 16.64
CA PHE A 4 4.00 -18.85 15.42
C PHE A 4 2.90 -17.76 15.39
N SER A 5 2.44 -17.33 16.57
CA SER A 5 1.47 -16.23 16.73
C SER A 5 2.09 -14.85 16.47
N ILE A 6 3.36 -14.65 16.81
CA ILE A 6 4.06 -13.37 16.58
C ILE A 6 4.27 -13.16 15.08
N PHE A 7 4.65 -14.23 14.36
CA PHE A 7 4.81 -14.19 12.90
C PHE A 7 3.49 -13.88 12.19
N LEU A 8 2.41 -14.59 12.51
CA LEU A 8 1.10 -14.35 11.89
C LEU A 8 0.56 -12.94 12.15
N ASN A 9 0.84 -12.35 13.30
CA ASN A 9 0.45 -10.97 13.61
C ASN A 9 1.30 -9.91 12.89
N ILE A 10 2.59 -10.18 12.62
CA ILE A 10 3.45 -9.30 11.81
C ILE A 10 3.06 -9.33 10.32
N LEU A 11 2.49 -10.44 9.84
CA LEU A 11 2.07 -10.67 8.46
C LEU A 11 0.84 -9.84 8.01
N ILE A 12 0.02 -9.32 8.93
CA ILE A 12 -1.23 -8.56 8.66
C ILE A 12 -1.08 -7.07 9.03
N PHE A 13 0.13 -6.52 8.95
CA PHE A 13 0.40 -5.22 9.56
C PHE A 13 -0.15 -4.01 8.77
N CYS A 14 -0.19 -4.04 7.43
CA CYS A 14 -0.48 -2.83 6.63
C CYS A 14 -1.87 -2.78 5.97
N VAL A 15 -2.79 -3.67 6.31
CA VAL A 15 -3.97 -3.88 5.43
C VAL A 15 -5.15 -2.92 5.68
N PHE A 16 -5.10 -2.03 6.68
CA PHE A 16 -6.22 -1.13 6.92
C PHE A 16 -5.76 0.29 7.21
N VAL A 17 -6.51 1.25 6.68
CA VAL A 17 -6.60 2.62 7.17
C VAL A 17 -8.09 2.88 7.29
N TYR A 18 -8.64 2.77 8.51
CA TYR A 18 -10.00 3.22 8.81
C TYR A 18 -9.92 4.53 9.60
N ILE A 19 -10.52 5.59 9.08
CA ILE A 19 -10.57 6.91 9.73
C ILE A 19 -12.03 7.16 10.11
N CYS A 20 -12.35 7.12 11.40
CA CYS A 20 -13.63 7.56 11.93
C CYS A 20 -13.52 9.04 12.35
N PRO A 21 -14.37 9.96 11.86
CA PRO A 21 -14.40 11.32 12.38
C PRO A 21 -14.99 11.31 13.80
N ILE A 22 -14.18 11.66 14.80
CA ILE A 22 -14.68 11.87 16.17
C ILE A 22 -15.51 13.16 16.16
N HIS A 23 -16.83 13.02 16.15
CA HIS A 23 -17.71 14.07 16.65
C HIS A 23 -17.65 14.04 18.18
N THR A 24 -17.13 15.10 18.78
CA THR A 24 -17.20 15.34 20.22
C THR A 24 -18.67 15.39 20.65
N LEU A 25 -19.16 14.33 21.29
CA LEU A 25 -20.40 14.38 22.06
C LEU A 25 -20.12 15.16 23.36
N ASN A 26 -20.60 16.39 23.44
CA ASN A 26 -20.74 17.09 24.71
C ASN A 26 -21.92 16.48 25.46
N ILE A 27 -21.63 15.66 26.47
CA ILE A 27 -22.59 15.25 27.49
C ILE A 27 -22.53 16.28 28.61
N LEU A 28 -23.54 17.15 28.71
CA LEU A 28 -23.92 17.80 29.98
C LEU A 28 -25.44 18.00 30.03
N LYS A 29 -25.98 17.61 31.18
CA LYS A 29 -27.36 17.56 31.66
C LYS A 29 -28.19 18.83 31.42
N ASN A 30 -29.49 18.66 31.15
CA ASN A 30 -30.57 19.09 32.07
C ASN A 30 -31.93 18.51 31.64
N GLU A 31 -32.65 17.98 32.62
CA GLU A 31 -34.07 17.60 32.57
C GLU A 31 -34.94 18.86 32.66
N GLU A 32 -36.03 18.93 31.90
CA GLU A 32 -37.41 19.13 32.40
C GLU A 32 -38.44 19.26 31.25
N ASN A 33 -39.51 18.47 31.39
CA ASN A 33 -40.89 18.54 30.88
C ASN A 33 -41.30 19.60 29.82
N GLU A 34 -41.96 19.15 28.74
CA GLU A 34 -43.39 19.42 28.52
C GLU A 34 -43.98 18.68 27.30
N LYS A 35 -45.27 18.31 27.43
CA LYS A 35 -46.11 17.64 26.44
C LYS A 35 -46.46 18.58 25.27
N GLY A 36 -46.38 18.08 24.05
CA GLY A 36 -46.93 18.75 22.86
C GLY A 36 -47.08 17.82 21.67
N SER A 37 -48.30 17.35 21.45
CA SER A 37 -48.72 16.73 20.19
C SER A 37 -48.90 17.79 19.10
N LEU A 38 -48.27 17.62 17.92
CA LEU A 38 -48.96 17.61 16.60
C LEU A 38 -47.97 17.67 15.40
N ASN A 39 -48.36 16.94 14.36
CA ASN A 39 -48.12 17.16 12.93
C ASN A 39 -46.73 16.85 12.35
N ILE A 40 -46.59 15.60 11.91
CA ILE A 40 -45.67 15.22 10.83
C ILE A 40 -46.38 15.51 9.49
N PRO A 41 -45.90 16.44 8.64
CA PRO A 41 -46.32 16.51 7.26
C PRO A 41 -45.54 15.48 6.45
N VAL A 42 -46.26 14.50 5.91
CA VAL A 42 -45.79 13.69 4.78
C VAL A 42 -45.55 14.64 3.60
N ARG A 43 -44.29 14.81 3.18
CA ARG A 43 -43.98 15.56 1.96
C ARG A 43 -42.89 14.88 1.14
N LYS A 44 -43.39 14.25 0.07
CA LYS A 44 -42.80 13.99 -1.26
C LYS A 44 -41.42 13.36 -1.33
N GLU A 45 -41.42 12.15 -1.86
CA GLU A 45 -40.35 11.57 -2.68
C GLU A 45 -39.79 12.64 -3.63
N ASN A 46 -38.62 13.17 -3.29
CA ASN A 46 -37.75 13.79 -4.27
C ASN A 46 -36.80 12.71 -4.75
N ASN A 47 -37.02 12.29 -5.99
CA ASN A 47 -36.07 11.54 -6.81
C ASN A 47 -34.65 12.10 -6.62
N PHE A 48 -33.83 11.41 -5.82
CA PHE A 48 -32.39 11.56 -5.92
C PHE A 48 -31.98 10.93 -7.24
N PHE A 49 -31.89 11.78 -8.27
CA PHE A 49 -31.14 11.51 -9.48
C PHE A 49 -29.73 11.09 -9.05
N PHE A 50 -29.45 9.79 -9.05
CA PHE A 50 -28.08 9.30 -9.17
C PHE A 50 -27.56 9.85 -10.51
N HIS A 51 -26.83 10.96 -10.45
CA HIS A 51 -25.90 11.26 -11.52
C HIS A 51 -24.84 10.17 -11.45
N GLU A 52 -24.95 9.19 -12.36
CA GLU A 52 -23.77 8.45 -12.79
C GLU A 52 -22.70 9.50 -13.12
N ILE A 53 -21.68 9.59 -12.28
CA ILE A 53 -20.41 10.19 -12.69
C ILE A 53 -19.88 9.24 -13.75
N LYS A 54 -20.23 9.53 -15.02
CA LYS A 54 -19.43 9.08 -16.15
C LYS A 54 -18.03 9.59 -15.87
N LEU A 55 -17.17 8.69 -15.43
CA LEU A 55 -15.73 8.86 -15.60
C LEU A 55 -15.55 9.10 -17.09
N GLU A 56 -15.39 10.36 -17.48
CA GLU A 56 -14.83 10.66 -18.79
C GLU A 56 -13.45 10.03 -18.78
N ASN A 57 -13.38 8.83 -19.34
CA ASN A 57 -12.17 8.14 -19.66
C ASN A 57 -11.26 9.18 -20.32
N ARG A 58 -10.17 9.58 -19.64
CA ARG A 58 -9.16 10.48 -20.24
C ARG A 58 -8.52 9.87 -21.49
N PHE A 59 -8.85 8.62 -21.81
CA PHE A 59 -8.71 7.97 -23.11
C PHE A 59 -9.89 8.27 -24.06
N LYS A 60 -10.29 9.53 -24.19
CA LYS A 60 -11.28 9.95 -25.21
C LYS A 60 -10.71 9.68 -26.60
N ASN A 61 -11.16 8.57 -27.19
CA ASN A 61 -11.28 8.28 -28.63
C ASN A 61 -10.21 8.85 -29.57
N ASN A 62 -8.96 8.43 -29.41
CA ASN A 62 -8.07 8.37 -30.56
C ASN A 62 -7.06 7.24 -30.40
N MET A 63 -7.19 6.18 -31.21
CA MET A 63 -6.25 5.06 -31.31
C MET A 63 -4.82 5.56 -31.58
N LYS A 64 -4.66 6.75 -32.19
CA LYS A 64 -3.37 7.42 -32.41
C LYS A 64 -2.75 7.99 -31.13
N GLY A 65 -3.56 8.56 -30.22
CA GLY A 65 -3.09 9.04 -28.91
C GLY A 65 -2.77 7.91 -27.94
N TYR A 66 -3.45 6.78 -28.09
CA TYR A 66 -3.13 5.53 -27.40
C TYR A 66 -1.77 4.96 -27.87
N ILE A 67 -1.58 4.80 -29.18
CA ILE A 67 -0.33 4.28 -29.76
C ILE A 67 0.86 5.20 -29.46
N GLN A 68 0.69 6.52 -29.49
CA GLN A 68 1.77 7.46 -29.22
C GLN A 68 2.19 7.50 -27.75
N ASN A 69 1.25 7.24 -26.82
CA ASN A 69 1.58 7.01 -25.41
C ASN A 69 2.26 5.64 -25.21
N VAL A 70 1.74 4.56 -25.81
CA VAL A 70 2.37 3.21 -25.85
C VAL A 70 3.81 3.23 -26.38
N GLN A 71 4.09 4.00 -27.42
CA GLN A 71 5.45 4.17 -27.95
C GLN A 71 6.38 4.96 -27.00
N ASN A 72 5.85 5.93 -26.23
CA ASN A 72 6.59 6.59 -25.15
C ASN A 72 6.86 5.66 -23.94
N PHE A 73 6.07 4.59 -23.76
CA PHE A 73 6.33 3.58 -22.71
C PHE A 73 7.55 2.69 -23.02
N HIS A 74 7.95 2.54 -24.29
CA HIS A 74 9.08 1.69 -24.70
C HIS A 74 10.46 2.34 -24.57
N TYR A 75 10.55 3.68 -24.47
CA TYR A 75 11.84 4.37 -24.42
C TYR A 75 12.19 4.82 -22.99
N LEU A 76 12.60 3.87 -22.15
CA LEU A 76 13.13 4.14 -20.80
C LEU A 76 14.63 4.50 -20.78
N MET A 77 15.25 4.76 -21.94
CA MET A 77 16.69 4.99 -22.04
C MET A 77 17.00 6.07 -23.07
N GLU A 78 17.23 7.33 -22.66
CA GLU A 78 18.48 8.06 -22.95
C GLU A 78 18.52 9.56 -22.57
N LYS A 79 19.80 9.98 -22.48
CA LYS A 79 20.52 11.26 -22.41
C LYS A 79 19.76 12.59 -22.61
N ASN A 80 19.76 13.40 -21.56
CA ASN A 80 20.52 14.66 -21.44
C ASN A 80 20.09 15.39 -20.13
N LYS A 81 21.04 16.06 -19.47
CA LYS A 81 20.93 16.62 -18.10
C LYS A 81 19.86 17.72 -17.95
N PRO A 82 19.17 17.72 -16.80
CA PRO A 82 19.03 18.93 -15.99
C PRO A 82 19.45 18.66 -14.51
N ASN A 83 19.43 19.70 -13.66
CA ASN A 83 19.62 19.64 -12.20
C ASN A 83 18.55 18.79 -11.44
N VAL A 84 17.87 17.89 -12.13
CA VAL A 84 16.84 16.97 -11.65
C VAL A 84 17.47 15.58 -11.58
N LEU A 85 17.34 14.89 -10.46
CA LEU A 85 17.82 13.51 -10.36
C LEU A 85 17.06 12.65 -11.37
N SER A 86 17.80 11.91 -12.21
CA SER A 86 17.18 10.98 -13.16
C SER A 86 16.44 9.87 -12.43
N TYR A 87 16.99 9.43 -11.30
CA TYR A 87 16.41 8.44 -10.40
C TYR A 87 17.20 8.41 -9.08
N ILE A 88 16.61 7.81 -8.05
CA ILE A 88 17.30 7.35 -6.84
C ILE A 88 16.95 5.89 -6.60
N GLN A 89 17.86 5.12 -6.02
CA GLN A 89 17.58 3.75 -5.57
C GLN A 89 17.98 3.61 -4.11
N GLU A 90 17.12 2.93 -3.37
CA GLU A 90 17.36 2.52 -2.01
C GLU A 90 17.24 1.00 -1.92
N ASP A 91 18.28 0.36 -1.38
CA ASP A 91 18.24 -1.05 -1.05
C ASP A 91 17.50 -1.21 0.29
N LEU A 92 16.63 -2.20 0.36
CA LEU A 92 15.72 -2.42 1.48
C LEU A 92 16.20 -3.62 2.29
N LEU A 93 16.32 -3.45 3.60
CA LEU A 93 16.55 -4.56 4.51
C LEU A 93 15.35 -5.49 4.46
N ASN A 94 15.59 -6.73 4.06
CA ASN A 94 14.60 -7.79 4.04
C ASN A 94 14.47 -8.38 5.45
N PHE A 95 13.35 -8.11 6.11
CA PHE A 95 13.03 -8.70 7.41
C PHE A 95 12.07 -9.86 7.21
N HIS A 96 12.62 -11.07 7.19
CA HIS A 96 11.89 -12.34 7.11
C HIS A 96 10.92 -12.46 5.92
N ASN A 97 11.25 -11.87 4.75
CA ASN A 97 10.38 -11.81 3.55
C ASN A 97 9.00 -11.15 3.80
N SER A 98 8.81 -10.52 4.95
CA SER A 98 7.55 -9.92 5.36
C SER A 98 7.61 -8.40 5.23
N GLN A 99 8.67 -7.77 5.73
CA GLN A 99 8.85 -6.32 5.80
C GLN A 99 10.12 -5.87 5.08
N PHE A 100 10.04 -4.76 4.33
CA PHE A 100 11.16 -4.21 3.56
C PHE A 100 11.48 -2.78 4.03
N ILE A 101 12.60 -2.66 4.74
CA ILE A 101 12.88 -1.50 5.59
C ILE A 101 13.97 -0.62 4.96
N ALA A 102 13.74 0.68 4.96
CA ALA A 102 14.63 1.73 4.48
C ALA A 102 14.99 2.71 5.61
N ASP A 103 16.08 3.47 5.43
CA ASP A 103 16.43 4.56 6.33
C ASP A 103 16.09 5.90 5.66
N ILE A 104 15.25 6.72 6.31
CA ILE A 104 14.92 8.08 5.82
C ILE A 104 15.42 9.14 6.80
N GLY A 105 15.74 10.33 6.31
CA GLY A 105 16.03 11.48 7.16
C GLY A 105 14.85 12.44 7.26
N VAL A 106 14.55 12.94 8.45
CA VAL A 106 13.48 13.93 8.68
C VAL A 106 14.03 15.10 9.50
N GLY A 107 13.80 16.32 9.04
CA GLY A 107 14.27 17.55 9.68
C GLY A 107 15.64 18.04 9.21
N ASN A 108 16.04 19.22 9.70
CA ASN A 108 17.34 19.81 9.42
C ASN A 108 18.05 20.29 10.71
N PRO A 109 19.13 19.63 11.17
CA PRO A 109 19.78 18.46 10.55
C PRO A 109 18.89 17.20 10.55
N PRO A 110 19.09 16.26 9.60
CA PRO A 110 18.25 15.07 9.49
C PRO A 110 18.31 14.15 10.72
N GLN A 111 17.14 13.79 11.23
CA GLN A 111 16.93 12.70 12.19
C GLN A 111 16.55 11.44 11.41
N VAL A 112 17.37 10.38 11.49
CA VAL A 112 17.18 9.16 10.69
C VAL A 112 16.09 8.25 11.28
N PHE A 113 15.23 7.64 10.48
CA PHE A 113 14.21 6.68 10.92
C PHE A 113 14.20 5.45 10.02
N LYS A 114 13.91 4.28 10.60
CA LYS A 114 13.61 3.05 9.87
C LYS A 114 12.16 3.05 9.45
N VAL A 115 11.89 2.86 8.17
CA VAL A 115 10.52 2.89 7.66
C VAL A 115 10.25 1.81 6.63
N VAL A 116 8.99 1.46 6.49
CA VAL A 116 8.50 0.71 5.33
C VAL A 116 7.87 1.66 4.33
N PHE A 117 8.10 1.42 3.04
CA PHE A 117 7.39 2.11 1.97
C PHE A 117 6.13 1.33 1.65
N ASP A 118 4.98 1.97 1.84
CA ASP A 118 3.68 1.29 1.86
C ASP A 118 2.75 1.89 0.81
N THR A 119 2.38 1.11 -0.20
CA THR A 119 1.43 1.53 -1.25
C THR A 119 -0.04 1.35 -0.85
N GLY A 120 -0.32 0.68 0.27
CA GLY A 120 -1.63 0.55 0.89
C GLY A 120 -2.05 1.78 1.71
N SER A 121 -1.10 2.63 2.12
CA SER A 121 -1.38 3.86 2.85
C SER A 121 -0.78 5.11 2.20
N SER A 122 -1.18 6.29 2.68
CA SER A 122 -0.85 7.59 2.05
C SER A 122 -0.12 8.57 2.98
N ASN A 123 -0.02 8.25 4.27
CA ASN A 123 0.60 9.10 5.27
C ASN A 123 2.07 8.73 5.46
N LEU A 124 2.94 9.72 5.61
CA LEU A 124 4.23 9.51 6.25
C LEU A 124 4.01 9.67 7.76
N ALA A 125 4.21 8.59 8.53
CA ALA A 125 3.98 8.54 9.96
C ALA A 125 5.25 8.08 10.69
N ILE A 126 5.69 8.84 11.69
CA ILE A 126 6.83 8.49 12.55
C ILE A 126 6.55 8.84 14.03
N PRO A 127 7.16 8.16 15.00
CA PRO A 127 6.95 8.42 16.42
C PRO A 127 7.38 9.82 16.83
N SER A 128 6.58 10.47 17.67
CA SER A 128 6.89 11.77 18.28
C SER A 128 7.60 11.60 19.62
N THR A 129 8.44 12.56 20.02
CA THR A 129 8.88 12.66 21.43
C THR A 129 7.73 12.87 22.42
N LYS A 130 6.54 13.29 21.94
CA LYS A 130 5.31 13.36 22.75
C LYS A 130 4.71 11.98 23.05
N CYS A 131 5.07 10.95 22.29
CA CYS A 131 4.58 9.59 22.48
C CYS A 131 5.35 8.92 23.62
N ILE A 132 4.68 8.78 24.76
CA ILE A 132 5.28 8.30 26.03
C ILE A 132 4.72 6.94 26.48
N LYS A 133 3.73 6.38 25.79
CA LYS A 133 3.08 5.11 26.09
C LYS A 133 2.75 4.36 24.80
N GLY A 134 2.62 3.04 24.88
CA GLY A 134 2.25 2.20 23.73
C GLY A 134 3.46 1.75 22.90
N GLY A 135 3.22 1.34 21.65
CA GLY A 135 4.25 0.72 20.81
C GLY A 135 5.38 1.65 20.37
N CYS A 136 5.12 2.95 20.26
CA CYS A 136 6.13 3.97 19.95
C CYS A 136 7.29 4.07 20.96
N VAL A 137 7.16 3.47 22.15
CA VAL A 137 8.12 3.67 23.26
C VAL A 137 9.48 3.05 22.97
N SER A 138 9.50 1.89 22.32
CA SER A 138 10.72 1.16 21.93
C SER A 138 11.40 1.74 20.68
N HIS A 139 10.72 2.59 19.94
CA HIS A 139 11.20 3.13 18.67
C HIS A 139 11.89 4.48 18.80
N LYS A 140 12.60 4.85 17.73
CA LYS A 140 13.19 6.17 17.61
C LYS A 140 12.10 7.22 17.43
N LYS A 141 12.28 8.35 18.11
CA LYS A 141 11.29 9.44 18.16
C LYS A 141 11.82 10.72 17.53
N PHE A 142 10.98 11.36 16.74
CA PHE A 142 11.23 12.66 16.15
C PHE A 142 11.10 13.76 17.20
N ASN A 143 12.15 14.57 17.32
CA ASN A 143 12.18 15.75 18.16
C ASN A 143 12.07 17.02 17.31
N PRO A 144 10.90 17.70 17.32
CA PRO A 144 10.71 18.92 16.54
C PRO A 144 11.68 20.06 16.89
N ASN A 145 12.13 20.15 18.15
CA ASN A 145 13.02 21.22 18.60
C ASN A 145 14.45 21.09 18.05
N LYS A 146 14.79 19.93 17.46
CA LYS A 146 16.10 19.69 16.83
C LYS A 146 16.10 19.95 15.32
N SER A 147 14.97 20.39 14.75
CA SER A 147 14.86 20.68 13.32
C SER A 147 14.58 22.16 13.07
N GLY A 148 15.46 22.81 12.31
CA GLY A 148 15.30 24.19 11.88
C GLY A 148 14.29 24.39 10.75
N THR A 149 13.78 23.30 10.16
CA THR A 149 12.79 23.31 9.06
C THR A 149 11.41 22.81 9.49
N PHE A 150 11.23 22.52 10.78
CA PHE A 150 9.96 22.07 11.34
C PHE A 150 8.90 23.17 11.33
N ILE A 151 7.69 22.81 10.87
CA ILE A 151 6.53 23.70 10.81
C ILE A 151 5.32 22.97 11.40
N LYS A 152 4.66 23.61 12.37
CA LYS A 152 3.39 23.11 12.92
C LYS A 152 2.26 23.30 11.91
N ASN A 153 1.38 22.32 11.79
CA ASN A 153 0.13 22.47 11.05
C ASN A 153 -1.00 22.83 12.03
N LEU A 154 -1.44 24.08 12.01
CA LEU A 154 -2.46 24.59 12.92
C LEU A 154 -3.71 24.99 12.16
N LYS A 155 -4.87 24.71 12.76
CA LYS A 155 -6.16 25.26 12.34
C LYS A 155 -6.22 26.77 12.62
N ASN A 156 -7.25 27.45 12.10
CA ASN A 156 -7.46 28.89 12.31
C ASN A 156 -7.54 29.29 13.80
N ASN A 157 -7.98 28.39 14.68
CA ASN A 157 -8.03 28.57 16.13
C ASN A 157 -6.72 28.18 16.85
N GLN A 158 -5.61 28.04 16.11
CA GLN A 158 -4.28 27.65 16.60
C GLN A 158 -4.17 26.23 17.18
N GLU A 159 -5.18 25.37 16.98
CA GLU A 159 -5.12 23.96 17.39
C GLU A 159 -4.38 23.10 16.36
N SER A 160 -3.62 22.10 16.86
CA SER A 160 -3.02 21.08 15.99
C SER A 160 -4.09 20.28 15.24
N VAL A 161 -3.72 19.82 14.05
CA VAL A 161 -4.54 18.90 13.24
C VAL A 161 -4.16 17.47 13.59
N TYR A 162 -5.15 16.66 13.97
CA TYR A 162 -4.94 15.24 14.31
C TYR A 162 -5.64 14.32 13.32
N THR A 163 -5.09 13.13 13.14
CA THR A 163 -5.68 12.06 12.34
C THR A 163 -5.59 10.76 13.13
N TYR A 164 -6.75 10.13 13.35
CA TYR A 164 -6.82 8.77 13.84
C TYR A 164 -6.64 7.81 12.68
N ILE A 165 -5.75 6.84 12.83
CA ILE A 165 -5.52 5.78 11.85
C ILE A 165 -5.63 4.43 12.56
N GLN A 166 -6.37 3.51 11.96
CA GLN A 166 -6.37 2.10 12.34
C GLN A 166 -5.63 1.28 11.30
N TYR A 167 -4.50 0.68 11.68
CA TYR A 167 -3.64 -0.21 10.89
C TYR A 167 -3.87 -1.66 11.31
N GLY A 168 -4.67 -2.41 10.55
CA GLY A 168 -5.05 -3.77 10.94
C GLY A 168 -5.65 -3.83 12.34
N THR A 169 -4.96 -4.52 13.25
CA THR A 169 -5.32 -4.65 14.67
C THR A 169 -4.83 -3.49 15.53
N GLY A 170 -3.94 -2.64 15.01
CA GLY A 170 -3.35 -1.51 15.70
C GLY A 170 -4.05 -0.18 15.45
N THR A 171 -3.86 0.77 16.36
CA THR A 171 -4.38 2.13 16.25
C THR A 171 -3.30 3.16 16.54
N SER A 172 -3.37 4.31 15.86
CA SER A 172 -2.40 5.40 15.99
C SER A 172 -3.11 6.75 15.88
N ILE A 173 -2.67 7.72 16.69
CA ILE A 173 -3.10 9.11 16.60
C ILE A 173 -1.92 9.94 16.12
N LEU A 174 -2.07 10.54 14.95
CA LEU A 174 -1.05 11.35 14.30
C LEU A 174 -1.35 12.84 14.45
N GLU A 175 -0.41 13.59 15.01
CA GLU A 175 -0.37 15.06 14.90
C GLU A 175 0.24 15.44 13.55
N GLN A 176 -0.54 16.05 12.66
CA GLN A 176 -0.07 16.46 11.34
C GLN A 176 0.86 17.67 11.46
N THR A 177 2.01 17.60 10.81
CA THR A 177 3.05 18.65 10.80
C THR A 177 3.73 18.70 9.44
N TYR A 178 4.72 19.58 9.27
CA TYR A 178 5.55 19.63 8.07
C TYR A 178 7.03 19.73 8.43
N ASP A 179 7.88 19.09 7.64
CA ASP A 179 9.34 19.25 7.69
C ASP A 179 9.98 18.80 6.37
N ASP A 180 11.29 19.00 6.23
CA ASP A 180 12.07 18.46 5.12
C ASP A 180 12.33 16.96 5.32
N VAL A 181 12.15 16.17 4.25
CA VAL A 181 12.42 14.73 4.22
C VAL A 181 13.54 14.42 3.23
N TYR A 182 14.41 13.48 3.56
CA TYR A 182 15.60 13.10 2.80
C TYR A 182 15.58 11.61 2.48
N LEU A 183 15.64 11.26 1.19
CA LEU A 183 15.66 9.89 0.68
C LEU A 183 16.84 9.70 -0.27
N LYS A 184 17.90 8.99 0.17
CA LYS A 184 19.11 8.71 -0.64
C LYS A 184 19.56 9.88 -1.55
N GLY A 185 19.69 11.08 -0.96
CA GLY A 185 20.13 12.31 -1.66
C GLY A 185 19.01 13.16 -2.28
N LEU A 186 17.77 12.65 -2.36
CA LEU A 186 16.58 13.42 -2.72
C LEU A 186 16.10 14.22 -1.50
N LYS A 187 16.09 15.54 -1.60
CA LYS A 187 15.54 16.44 -0.59
C LYS A 187 14.12 16.86 -0.98
N ILE A 188 13.14 16.49 -0.17
CA ILE A 188 11.71 16.78 -0.35
C ILE A 188 11.33 17.82 0.70
N LYS A 189 11.08 19.06 0.27
CA LYS A 189 10.84 20.17 1.20
C LYS A 189 9.41 20.20 1.71
N HIS A 190 9.17 20.66 2.94
CA HIS A 190 7.81 20.87 3.46
C HIS A 190 6.87 19.67 3.22
N GLN A 191 7.36 18.45 3.43
CA GLN A 191 6.55 17.24 3.34
C GLN A 191 5.66 17.16 4.59
N CYS A 192 4.39 16.80 4.41
CA CYS A 192 3.51 16.55 5.54
C CYS A 192 3.93 15.27 6.26
N ILE A 193 4.08 15.35 7.57
CA ILE A 193 4.51 14.27 8.46
C ILE A 193 3.48 14.16 9.58
N GLY A 194 2.92 12.97 9.75
CA GLY A 194 2.12 12.61 10.91
C GLY A 194 3.04 12.16 12.05
N LEU A 195 3.12 12.96 13.10
CA LEU A 195 3.85 12.59 14.31
C LEU A 195 2.94 11.75 15.20
N ALA A 196 3.24 10.46 15.36
CA ALA A 196 2.46 9.59 16.22
C ALA A 196 2.64 10.04 17.68
N ILE A 197 1.55 10.44 18.31
CA ILE A 197 1.51 10.87 19.72
C ILE A 197 0.97 9.76 20.62
N GLU A 198 0.21 8.82 20.04
CA GLU A 198 -0.29 7.61 20.69
C GLU A 198 -0.29 6.48 19.66
N GLU A 199 0.14 5.29 20.09
CA GLU A 199 0.07 4.04 19.32
C GLU A 199 -0.38 2.92 20.26
N SER A 200 -1.19 1.98 19.76
CA SER A 200 -1.46 0.75 20.50
C SER A 200 -0.16 -0.02 20.77
N LEU A 201 -0.15 -0.89 21.78
CA LEU A 201 1.05 -1.70 22.06
C LEU A 201 1.32 -2.64 20.89
N HIS A 202 0.40 -3.56 20.64
CA HIS A 202 0.44 -4.41 19.47
C HIS A 202 -0.26 -3.70 18.29
N PRO A 203 0.28 -3.77 17.05
CA PRO A 203 1.53 -4.46 16.68
C PRO A 203 2.79 -3.60 16.79
N PHE A 204 2.65 -2.29 17.03
CA PHE A 204 3.74 -1.34 16.90
C PHE A 204 4.98 -1.69 17.74
N SER A 205 4.83 -2.18 18.99
CA SER A 205 5.98 -2.57 19.82
C SER A 205 6.84 -3.69 19.23
N ASP A 206 6.25 -4.52 18.37
CA ASP A 206 6.85 -5.76 17.87
C ASP A 206 7.51 -5.54 16.50
N LEU A 207 7.40 -4.32 15.94
CA LEU A 207 7.90 -4.01 14.61
C LEU A 207 9.38 -3.64 14.62
N PRO A 208 10.15 -4.10 13.62
CA PRO A 208 11.57 -3.80 13.46
C PRO A 208 11.85 -2.42 12.85
N PHE A 209 10.83 -1.60 12.61
CA PHE A 209 10.92 -0.28 12.00
C PHE A 209 10.16 0.75 12.83
N ASP A 210 10.57 2.02 12.71
CA ASP A 210 10.02 3.13 13.49
C ASP A 210 8.71 3.65 12.90
N GLY A 211 8.55 3.67 11.57
CA GLY A 211 7.39 4.29 10.93
C GLY A 211 7.07 3.82 9.52
N ILE A 212 6.12 4.50 8.89
CA ILE A 212 5.58 4.15 7.57
C ILE A 212 5.69 5.36 6.65
N VAL A 213 6.07 5.14 5.39
CA VAL A 213 6.00 6.12 4.32
C VAL A 213 4.95 5.68 3.30
N GLY A 214 3.76 6.25 3.41
CA GLY A 214 2.67 6.03 2.47
C GLY A 214 3.00 6.53 1.06
N LEU A 215 2.88 5.64 0.09
CA LEU A 215 3.04 5.85 -1.36
C LEU A 215 1.72 5.69 -2.13
N GLY A 216 0.60 5.63 -1.40
CA GLY A 216 -0.75 5.71 -1.93
C GLY A 216 -1.13 7.12 -2.40
N PHE A 217 -2.39 7.25 -2.83
CA PHE A 217 -2.93 8.52 -3.32
C PHE A 217 -3.58 9.32 -2.19
N SER A 218 -3.69 10.64 -2.37
CA SER A 218 -4.55 11.46 -1.51
C SER A 218 -5.99 10.98 -1.61
N ASP A 219 -6.63 10.70 -0.46
CA ASP A 219 -7.98 10.16 -0.39
C ASP A 219 -8.98 11.07 -1.15
N PRO A 220 -9.65 10.57 -2.20
CA PRO A 220 -10.61 11.33 -3.01
C PRO A 220 -11.73 11.97 -2.20
N ASP A 221 -12.24 11.29 -1.17
CA ASP A 221 -13.39 11.77 -0.38
C ASP A 221 -13.01 13.03 0.43
N PHE A 222 -11.72 13.16 0.74
CA PHE A 222 -11.20 14.18 1.64
C PHE A 222 -10.40 15.28 0.92
N LYS A 223 -10.11 15.13 -0.38
CA LYS A 223 -9.51 16.20 -1.22
C LYS A 223 -10.33 17.49 -1.23
N SER A 224 -11.65 17.38 -1.10
CA SER A 224 -12.58 18.52 -1.10
C SER A 224 -12.47 19.41 0.16
N GLN A 225 -11.82 18.93 1.22
CA GLN A 225 -11.83 19.63 2.51
C GLN A 225 -10.53 20.39 2.84
N ASN A 226 -9.50 20.42 1.98
CA ASN A 226 -8.19 21.05 2.25
C ASN A 226 -7.54 20.64 3.59
N LYS A 227 -7.91 19.46 4.13
CA LYS A 227 -7.66 19.09 5.54
C LYS A 227 -6.61 18.00 5.76
N TYR A 228 -5.99 17.46 4.70
CA TYR A 228 -5.20 16.23 4.82
C TYR A 228 -3.78 16.34 4.26
N ALA A 229 -2.92 15.50 4.83
CA ALA A 229 -1.52 15.33 4.48
C ALA A 229 -1.34 15.01 3.00
N SER A 230 -0.44 15.74 2.32
CA SER A 230 -0.04 15.39 0.96
C SER A 230 0.87 14.15 1.00
N PRO A 231 0.55 13.06 0.29
CA PRO A 231 1.42 11.89 0.19
C PRO A 231 2.76 12.26 -0.41
N LEU A 232 3.80 11.51 -0.04
CA LEU A 232 5.17 11.78 -0.48
C LEU A 232 5.29 11.88 -2.00
N ILE A 233 4.66 10.95 -2.72
CA ILE A 233 4.68 10.90 -4.19
C ILE A 233 4.02 12.12 -4.85
N GLU A 234 3.04 12.75 -4.20
CA GLU A 234 2.40 13.97 -4.71
C GLU A 234 3.31 15.19 -4.47
N THR A 235 3.98 15.25 -3.31
CA THR A 235 4.97 16.30 -2.99
C THR A 235 6.17 16.26 -3.93
N ILE A 236 6.72 15.06 -4.20
CA ILE A 236 7.81 14.85 -5.18
C ILE A 236 7.41 15.39 -6.56
N LYS A 237 6.18 15.08 -7.00
CA LYS A 237 5.63 15.59 -8.27
C LYS A 237 5.55 17.11 -8.28
N LYS A 238 4.95 17.68 -7.24
CA LYS A 238 4.71 19.13 -7.12
C LYS A 238 6.02 19.93 -7.14
N GLN A 239 7.07 19.37 -6.58
CA GLN A 239 8.41 19.98 -6.55
C GLN A 239 9.26 19.65 -7.78
N ASN A 240 8.77 18.85 -8.72
CA ASN A 240 9.46 18.44 -9.94
C ASN A 240 10.87 17.86 -9.67
N LEU A 241 11.00 17.02 -8.63
CA LEU A 241 12.29 16.53 -8.16
C LEU A 241 12.85 15.37 -9.00
N LEU A 242 12.00 14.74 -9.81
CA LEU A 242 12.34 13.59 -10.66
C LEU A 242 11.83 13.84 -12.09
N LYS A 243 12.53 13.31 -13.09
CA LYS A 243 12.12 13.42 -14.50
C LYS A 243 10.76 12.76 -14.78
N ARG A 244 10.48 11.66 -14.09
CA ARG A 244 9.19 10.96 -14.10
C ARG A 244 8.80 10.67 -12.66
N ASN A 245 7.53 10.86 -12.33
CA ASN A 245 7.01 10.48 -11.03
C ASN A 245 6.52 9.03 -11.06
N ILE A 246 7.49 8.14 -11.17
CA ILE A 246 7.28 6.69 -11.10
C ILE A 246 8.17 6.13 -10.00
N PHE A 247 7.77 5.03 -9.41
CA PHE A 247 8.66 4.24 -8.57
C PHE A 247 8.47 2.75 -8.86
N SER A 248 9.45 1.94 -8.50
CA SER A 248 9.40 0.50 -8.73
C SER A 248 9.95 -0.25 -7.54
N PHE A 249 9.42 -1.44 -7.31
CA PHE A 249 9.64 -2.20 -6.08
C PHE A 249 10.01 -3.64 -6.40
N TYR A 250 11.17 -4.07 -5.91
CA TYR A 250 11.71 -5.40 -6.08
C TYR A 250 11.77 -6.13 -4.73
N VAL A 251 11.19 -7.33 -4.71
CA VAL A 251 11.22 -8.25 -3.58
C VAL A 251 12.11 -9.44 -3.97
N PRO A 252 13.16 -9.77 -3.19
CA PRO A 252 14.05 -10.88 -3.50
C PRO A 252 13.41 -12.22 -3.13
N LYS A 253 13.88 -13.30 -3.76
CA LYS A 253 13.48 -14.67 -3.39
C LYS A 253 14.20 -15.20 -2.15
N LYS A 254 15.44 -14.77 -1.92
CA LYS A 254 16.28 -15.25 -0.82
C LYS A 254 16.27 -14.27 0.35
N LEU A 255 16.24 -14.80 1.56
CA LEU A 255 16.13 -14.03 2.82
C LEU A 255 17.32 -13.09 3.05
N GLU A 256 18.53 -13.53 2.70
CA GLU A 256 19.77 -12.76 2.90
C GLU A 256 19.95 -11.61 1.90
N LYS A 257 19.15 -11.59 0.83
CA LYS A 257 19.22 -10.56 -0.21
C LYS A 257 18.33 -9.38 0.17
N SER A 258 18.81 -8.18 -0.12
CA SER A 258 18.04 -6.95 0.02
C SER A 258 16.97 -6.82 -1.07
N GLY A 259 15.82 -6.25 -0.69
CA GLY A 259 14.88 -5.70 -1.66
C GLY A 259 15.37 -4.38 -2.21
N ALA A 260 14.58 -3.73 -3.07
CA ALA A 260 14.90 -2.40 -3.53
C ALA A 260 13.67 -1.60 -3.93
N ILE A 261 13.71 -0.30 -3.66
CA ILE A 261 12.81 0.69 -4.24
C ILE A 261 13.61 1.66 -5.10
N THR A 262 13.10 1.95 -6.30
CA THR A 262 13.73 2.92 -7.21
C THR A 262 12.71 3.98 -7.59
N PHE A 263 12.98 5.25 -7.28
CA PHE A 263 12.16 6.38 -7.72
C PHE A 263 12.74 6.99 -8.99
N GLY A 264 11.88 7.43 -9.91
CA GLY A 264 12.24 8.06 -11.18
C GLY A 264 12.40 7.10 -12.35
N LYS A 265 12.63 5.80 -12.10
CA LYS A 265 12.72 4.76 -13.14
C LYS A 265 12.43 3.35 -12.63
N ALA A 266 12.29 2.42 -13.55
CA ALA A 266 12.45 0.99 -13.30
C ALA A 266 13.90 0.55 -13.59
N ASN A 267 14.45 -0.35 -12.77
CA ASN A 267 15.80 -0.87 -12.94
C ASN A 267 15.77 -2.21 -13.69
N LYS A 268 16.30 -2.23 -14.92
CA LYS A 268 16.33 -3.41 -15.81
C LYS A 268 16.98 -4.64 -15.17
N LYS A 269 17.88 -4.48 -14.18
CA LYS A 269 18.51 -5.63 -13.51
C LYS A 269 17.50 -6.55 -12.81
N TYR A 270 16.34 -6.01 -12.40
CA TYR A 270 15.28 -6.74 -11.70
C TYR A 270 14.25 -7.36 -12.65
N SER A 271 14.38 -7.18 -13.98
CA SER A 271 13.49 -7.80 -14.96
C SER A 271 14.18 -8.95 -15.68
N VAL A 272 13.47 -10.05 -15.90
CA VAL A 272 13.96 -11.16 -16.75
C VAL A 272 14.18 -10.66 -18.17
N GLU A 273 15.33 -11.02 -18.75
CA GLU A 273 15.68 -10.62 -20.10
C GLU A 273 14.70 -11.18 -21.14
N GLY A 274 14.37 -10.38 -22.15
CA GLY A 274 13.42 -10.76 -23.21
C GLY A 274 11.94 -10.67 -22.82
N LYS A 275 11.60 -10.40 -21.56
CA LYS A 275 10.22 -10.15 -21.12
C LYS A 275 9.85 -8.68 -21.33
N SER A 276 8.57 -8.45 -21.62
CA SER A 276 7.97 -7.12 -21.70
C SER A 276 7.19 -6.78 -20.43
N ILE A 277 7.05 -5.49 -20.16
CA ILE A 277 6.20 -4.99 -19.08
C ILE A 277 4.75 -5.04 -19.56
N GLU A 278 3.88 -5.68 -18.78
CA GLU A 278 2.43 -5.60 -18.96
C GLU A 278 1.88 -4.43 -18.12
N TRP A 279 1.13 -3.53 -18.75
CA TRP A 279 0.61 -2.33 -18.10
C TRP A 279 -0.88 -2.47 -17.79
N PHE A 280 -1.26 -2.12 -16.56
CA PHE A 280 -2.61 -2.20 -16.04
C PHE A 280 -3.09 -0.80 -15.61
N PRO A 281 -4.31 -0.39 -15.98
CA PRO A 281 -4.84 0.89 -15.54
C PRO A 281 -5.20 0.85 -14.06
N VAL A 282 -4.86 1.90 -13.32
CA VAL A 282 -5.38 2.10 -11.97
C VAL A 282 -6.86 2.46 -12.07
N ILE A 283 -7.73 1.64 -11.48
CA ILE A 283 -9.21 1.76 -11.63
C ILE A 283 -9.89 2.56 -10.51
N SER A 284 -9.17 2.86 -9.44
CA SER A 284 -9.63 3.59 -8.26
C SER A 284 -8.44 4.32 -7.65
N LEU A 285 -8.65 5.52 -7.11
CA LEU A 285 -7.59 6.29 -6.44
C LEU A 285 -7.61 6.12 -4.92
N TYR A 286 -8.35 5.14 -4.39
CA TYR A 286 -8.27 4.79 -2.98
C TYR A 286 -7.00 3.98 -2.68
N TYR A 287 -6.63 3.06 -3.58
CA TYR A 287 -5.36 2.34 -3.55
C TYR A 287 -4.79 2.22 -4.96
N TRP A 288 -3.61 1.60 -5.09
CA TRP A 288 -3.08 1.15 -6.39
C TRP A 288 -3.86 -0.07 -6.90
N GLU A 289 -5.11 0.16 -7.30
CA GLU A 289 -6.07 -0.89 -7.67
C GLU A 289 -6.05 -1.21 -9.17
N ILE A 290 -6.01 -2.49 -9.51
CA ILE A 290 -6.13 -3.00 -10.89
C ILE A 290 -7.31 -3.96 -11.03
N ASN A 291 -7.74 -4.16 -12.28
CA ASN A 291 -8.91 -4.97 -12.61
C ASN A 291 -8.58 -6.47 -12.63
N LEU A 292 -9.06 -7.18 -11.60
CA LEU A 292 -9.00 -8.64 -11.49
C LEU A 292 -10.29 -9.24 -12.04
N LEU A 293 -10.17 -10.07 -13.07
CA LEU A 293 -11.30 -10.64 -13.79
C LEU A 293 -11.69 -12.02 -13.26
N ASP A 294 -10.72 -12.87 -12.92
CA ASP A 294 -10.95 -14.19 -12.33
C ASP A 294 -9.68 -14.78 -11.72
N ILE A 295 -9.84 -15.87 -10.96
CA ILE A 295 -8.76 -16.71 -10.45
C ILE A 295 -9.01 -18.15 -10.92
N GLN A 296 -7.98 -18.77 -11.50
CA GLN A 296 -8.03 -20.15 -11.97
C GLN A 296 -7.16 -21.06 -11.12
N LEU A 297 -7.54 -22.33 -11.03
CA LEU A 297 -6.74 -23.39 -10.42
C LEU A 297 -6.48 -24.48 -11.46
N SER A 298 -5.22 -24.77 -11.74
CA SER A 298 -4.80 -25.68 -12.82
C SER A 298 -5.48 -25.34 -14.16
N HIS A 299 -5.51 -24.04 -14.49
CA HIS A 299 -6.16 -23.47 -15.68
C HIS A 299 -7.67 -23.72 -15.81
N LYS A 300 -8.34 -24.18 -14.75
CA LYS A 300 -9.81 -24.27 -14.68
C LYS A 300 -10.36 -23.03 -14.01
N ASN A 301 -11.32 -22.38 -14.66
CA ASN A 301 -12.07 -21.27 -14.05
C ASN A 301 -12.79 -21.77 -12.80
N LEU A 302 -12.57 -21.05 -11.70
CA LEU A 302 -13.36 -21.22 -10.49
C LEU A 302 -14.59 -20.29 -10.49
N PHE A 303 -14.68 -19.39 -11.47
CA PHE A 303 -15.76 -18.41 -11.61
C PHE A 303 -15.97 -17.59 -10.34
N LEU A 304 -14.90 -17.39 -9.57
CA LEU A 304 -14.96 -16.73 -8.26
C LEU A 304 -15.40 -15.27 -8.46
N CYS A 305 -14.94 -14.64 -9.53
CA CYS A 305 -15.28 -13.26 -9.85
C CYS A 305 -16.47 -13.15 -10.81
N GLU A 306 -17.12 -14.25 -11.20
CA GLU A 306 -18.26 -14.20 -12.10
C GLU A 306 -19.44 -13.45 -11.43
N ASN A 307 -19.99 -12.46 -12.13
CA ASN A 307 -21.02 -11.52 -11.63
C ASN A 307 -20.59 -10.59 -10.48
N LYS A 308 -19.32 -10.61 -10.05
CA LYS A 308 -18.79 -9.73 -9.00
C LYS A 308 -17.64 -8.89 -9.57
N LYS A 309 -17.62 -7.59 -9.27
CA LYS A 309 -16.51 -6.72 -9.69
C LYS A 309 -15.30 -6.96 -8.79
N CYS A 310 -14.52 -7.99 -9.08
CA CYS A 310 -13.24 -8.22 -8.44
C CYS A 310 -12.25 -7.11 -8.81
N ARG A 311 -11.38 -6.79 -7.85
CA ARG A 311 -10.34 -5.79 -7.95
C ARG A 311 -9.22 -6.17 -6.99
N ALA A 312 -7.99 -5.82 -7.34
CA ALA A 312 -6.82 -6.11 -6.54
C ALA A 312 -6.03 -4.83 -6.29
N ALA A 313 -5.74 -4.52 -5.03
CA ALA A 313 -4.76 -3.50 -4.66
C ALA A 313 -3.36 -4.12 -4.67
N ILE A 314 -2.39 -3.46 -5.30
CA ILE A 314 -0.97 -3.88 -5.23
C ILE A 314 -0.32 -3.16 -4.05
N ASP A 315 0.07 -3.93 -3.04
CA ASP A 315 0.43 -3.41 -1.73
C ASP A 315 1.82 -3.88 -1.29
N THR A 316 2.74 -2.93 -1.14
CA THR A 316 4.12 -3.17 -0.69
C THR A 316 4.24 -3.26 0.83
N GLY A 317 3.24 -2.75 1.57
CA GLY A 317 3.16 -2.89 3.03
C GLY A 317 2.59 -4.25 3.45
N SER A 318 1.81 -4.90 2.60
CA SER A 318 1.29 -6.25 2.87
C SER A 318 2.30 -7.34 2.50
N SER A 319 2.44 -8.37 3.34
CA SER A 319 3.33 -9.50 3.06
C SER A 319 2.69 -10.52 2.12
N LEU A 320 1.44 -10.93 2.38
CA LEU A 320 0.75 -12.02 1.67
C LEU A 320 -0.18 -11.53 0.57
N ILE A 321 -0.60 -12.47 -0.28
CA ILE A 321 -1.81 -12.29 -1.08
C ILE A 321 -3.01 -12.50 -0.16
N THR A 322 -3.96 -11.59 -0.16
CA THR A 322 -5.20 -11.73 0.60
C THR A 322 -6.41 -11.47 -0.29
N GLY A 323 -7.56 -11.97 0.12
CA GLY A 323 -8.82 -11.69 -0.56
C GLY A 323 -10.01 -12.14 0.27
N PRO A 324 -11.24 -11.74 -0.14
CA PRO A 324 -12.43 -12.03 0.64
C PRO A 324 -12.58 -13.53 0.90
N SER A 325 -12.98 -13.89 2.11
CA SER A 325 -13.02 -15.27 2.58
C SER A 325 -13.86 -16.16 1.67
N THR A 326 -14.97 -15.62 1.15
CA THR A 326 -15.87 -16.30 0.21
C THR A 326 -15.22 -16.73 -1.11
N PHE A 327 -14.07 -16.15 -1.49
CA PHE A 327 -13.31 -16.54 -2.68
C PHE A 327 -12.08 -17.36 -2.35
N ILE A 328 -11.38 -16.99 -1.27
CA ILE A 328 -10.09 -17.61 -0.92
C ILE A 328 -10.30 -18.97 -0.24
N GLN A 329 -11.31 -19.15 0.62
CA GLN A 329 -11.51 -20.43 1.31
C GLN A 329 -11.74 -21.60 0.33
N PRO A 330 -12.64 -21.52 -0.68
CA PRO A 330 -12.82 -22.61 -1.65
C PRO A 330 -11.58 -22.88 -2.53
N LEU A 331 -10.71 -21.89 -2.70
CA LEU A 331 -9.42 -22.05 -3.39
C LEU A 331 -8.45 -22.85 -2.50
N LEU A 332 -8.31 -22.46 -1.23
CA LEU A 332 -7.41 -23.10 -0.27
C LEU A 332 -7.81 -24.55 0.05
N GLU A 333 -9.11 -24.84 0.14
CA GLU A 333 -9.63 -26.21 0.35
C GLU A 333 -9.21 -27.20 -0.76
N LYS A 334 -8.84 -26.70 -1.95
CA LYS A 334 -8.36 -27.52 -3.08
C LYS A 334 -6.83 -27.66 -3.11
N ILE A 335 -6.13 -27.03 -2.18
CA ILE A 335 -4.66 -27.07 -2.07
C ILE A 335 -4.32 -27.85 -0.80
N ASN A 336 -4.01 -29.14 -0.95
CA ASN A 336 -3.55 -29.96 0.17
C ASN A 336 -2.04 -29.82 0.32
N LEU A 337 -1.57 -28.86 1.11
CA LEU A 337 -0.15 -28.67 1.42
C LEU A 337 0.25 -29.50 2.65
N GLU A 338 1.26 -30.35 2.52
CA GLU A 338 1.89 -31.01 3.66
C GLU A 338 2.84 -30.03 4.37
N LYS A 339 2.83 -30.06 5.71
CA LYS A 339 3.65 -29.14 6.53
C LYS A 339 5.13 -29.26 6.26
N ASP A 340 5.63 -30.46 5.97
CA ASP A 340 7.05 -30.75 5.72
C ASP A 340 7.51 -30.41 4.30
N CYS A 341 6.68 -29.72 3.52
CA CYS A 341 6.92 -29.36 2.12
C CYS A 341 7.04 -30.54 1.15
N SER A 342 6.84 -31.80 1.59
CA SER A 342 7.13 -33.00 0.81
C SER A 342 6.37 -33.06 -0.52
N ASN A 343 5.18 -32.47 -0.58
CA ASN A 343 4.33 -32.47 -1.76
C ASN A 343 4.28 -31.13 -2.52
N LYS A 344 5.11 -30.15 -2.14
CA LYS A 344 5.11 -28.78 -2.69
C LYS A 344 5.13 -28.77 -4.22
N GLU A 345 6.01 -29.56 -4.85
CA GLU A 345 6.17 -29.58 -6.31
C GLU A 345 4.93 -30.10 -7.06
N ASN A 346 4.06 -30.86 -6.38
CA ASN A 346 2.85 -31.44 -6.97
C ASN A 346 1.62 -30.52 -6.82
N LEU A 347 1.75 -29.40 -6.12
CA LEU A 347 0.63 -28.48 -5.91
C LEU A 347 0.21 -27.80 -7.22
N PRO A 348 -1.08 -27.40 -7.34
CA PRO A 348 -1.60 -26.83 -8.57
C PRO A 348 -1.02 -25.43 -8.87
N THR A 349 -1.00 -25.04 -10.14
CA THR A 349 -0.75 -23.65 -10.53
C THR A 349 -2.00 -22.81 -10.26
N ILE A 350 -1.81 -21.63 -9.66
CA ILE A 350 -2.85 -20.62 -9.48
C ILE A 350 -2.64 -19.56 -10.55
N SER A 351 -3.67 -19.17 -11.28
CA SER A 351 -3.54 -18.12 -12.30
C SER A 351 -4.46 -16.95 -12.00
N PHE A 352 -3.92 -15.74 -12.01
CA PHE A 352 -4.69 -14.50 -11.88
C PHE A 352 -4.97 -13.90 -13.26
N ILE A 353 -6.25 -13.68 -13.57
CA ILE A 353 -6.67 -13.11 -14.85
C ILE A 353 -6.91 -11.62 -14.67
N LEU A 354 -6.06 -10.78 -15.27
CA LEU A 354 -6.12 -9.32 -15.15
C LEU A 354 -6.51 -8.68 -16.49
N LYS A 355 -7.07 -7.47 -16.45
CA LYS A 355 -7.34 -6.66 -17.66
C LYS A 355 -6.28 -5.57 -17.85
N ASN A 356 -5.48 -5.67 -18.91
CA ASN A 356 -4.44 -4.68 -19.21
C ASN A 356 -5.01 -3.40 -19.85
N VAL A 357 -4.13 -2.42 -20.11
CA VAL A 357 -4.49 -1.13 -20.75
C VAL A 357 -5.05 -1.27 -22.17
N GLU A 358 -4.76 -2.38 -22.88
CA GLU A 358 -5.33 -2.69 -24.20
C GLU A 358 -6.72 -3.32 -24.11
N GLY A 359 -7.20 -3.58 -22.88
CA GLY A 359 -8.42 -4.32 -22.63
C GLY A 359 -8.29 -5.83 -22.83
N LYS A 360 -7.08 -6.34 -23.06
CA LYS A 360 -6.80 -7.78 -23.18
C LYS A 360 -6.78 -8.45 -21.81
N LYS A 361 -7.18 -9.72 -21.79
CA LYS A 361 -7.03 -10.60 -20.63
C LYS A 361 -5.60 -11.10 -20.58
N ILE A 362 -4.90 -10.77 -19.51
CA ILE A 362 -3.54 -11.25 -19.22
C ILE A 362 -3.63 -12.27 -18.10
N THR A 363 -3.02 -13.44 -18.33
CA THR A 363 -2.95 -14.53 -17.35
C THR A 363 -1.59 -14.48 -16.68
N LEU A 364 -1.57 -14.31 -15.36
CA LEU A 364 -0.36 -14.35 -14.56
C LEU A 364 -0.35 -15.64 -13.75
N ASP A 365 0.52 -16.58 -14.14
CA ASP A 365 0.65 -17.87 -13.48
C ASP A 365 1.55 -17.77 -12.23
N PHE A 366 1.11 -18.44 -11.17
CA PHE A 366 1.82 -18.67 -9.92
C PHE A 366 1.97 -20.16 -9.72
N LYS A 367 3.21 -20.64 -9.85
CA LYS A 367 3.57 -22.02 -9.56
C LYS A 367 3.73 -22.22 -8.05
N PRO A 368 3.80 -23.47 -7.55
CA PRO A 368 3.94 -23.72 -6.11
C PRO A 368 5.10 -22.95 -5.45
N GLU A 369 6.23 -22.78 -6.13
CA GLU A 369 7.36 -22.00 -5.63
C GLU A 369 7.10 -20.50 -5.48
N ASP A 370 6.02 -19.97 -6.08
CA ASP A 370 5.68 -18.55 -6.04
C ASP A 370 4.75 -18.23 -4.87
N TYR A 371 3.83 -19.14 -4.52
CA TYR A 371 2.81 -18.93 -3.48
C TYR A 371 3.00 -19.77 -2.20
N ILE A 372 3.95 -20.70 -2.15
CA ILE A 372 4.34 -21.39 -0.92
C ILE A 372 5.52 -20.68 -0.27
N ILE A 373 5.42 -20.46 1.05
CA ILE A 373 6.46 -19.87 1.89
C ILE A 373 7.07 -20.99 2.73
N GLU A 374 8.39 -21.05 2.74
CA GLU A 374 9.17 -21.96 3.58
C GLU A 374 9.64 -21.18 4.81
N GLU A 375 9.21 -21.61 5.98
CA GLU A 375 9.62 -21.10 7.28
C GLU A 375 10.61 -22.08 7.91
N VAL A 376 11.66 -21.57 8.54
CA VAL A 376 12.60 -22.39 9.30
C VAL A 376 12.16 -22.35 10.76
N ASP A 377 11.82 -23.51 11.32
CA ASP A 377 11.61 -23.63 12.75
C ASP A 377 12.95 -23.48 13.46
N ASN A 378 13.07 -22.48 14.33
CA ASN A 378 14.29 -22.17 15.04
C ASN A 378 14.60 -23.16 16.19
N GLU A 379 13.61 -23.97 16.62
CA GLU A 379 13.80 -24.93 17.71
C GLU A 379 14.51 -26.20 17.23
N ASP A 380 14.23 -26.67 16.01
CA ASP A 380 14.77 -27.92 15.46
C ASP A 380 15.41 -27.80 14.07
N ASN A 381 15.49 -26.58 13.50
CA ASN A 381 15.96 -26.30 12.14
C ASN A 381 15.20 -27.05 11.04
N THR A 382 13.96 -27.47 11.30
CA THR A 382 13.10 -28.06 10.26
C THR A 382 12.50 -26.96 9.40
N ILE A 383 12.13 -27.31 8.16
CA ILE A 383 11.45 -26.40 7.24
C ILE A 383 9.97 -26.74 7.26
N GLU A 384 9.14 -25.78 7.63
CA GLU A 384 7.69 -25.86 7.51
C GLU A 384 7.20 -25.05 6.29
N CYS A 385 6.26 -25.59 5.54
CA CYS A 385 5.61 -24.89 4.43
C CYS A 385 4.26 -24.31 4.84
N VAL A 386 4.04 -23.04 4.50
CA VAL A 386 2.76 -22.36 4.65
C VAL A 386 2.32 -21.74 3.33
N ILE A 387 1.00 -21.59 3.14
CA ILE A 387 0.45 -20.96 1.94
C ILE A 387 0.53 -19.44 2.11
N GLY A 388 1.19 -18.76 1.17
CA GLY A 388 1.32 -17.31 1.12
C GLY A 388 0.08 -16.55 0.64
N ILE A 389 -1.10 -17.19 0.78
CA ILE A 389 -2.42 -16.69 0.42
C ILE A 389 -3.34 -16.92 1.62
N MET A 390 -4.03 -15.89 2.09
CA MET A 390 -4.94 -16.01 3.22
C MET A 390 -6.27 -15.28 3.02
N PRO A 391 -7.37 -15.76 3.63
CA PRO A 391 -8.64 -15.05 3.62
C PRO A 391 -8.54 -13.77 4.46
N LEU A 392 -9.11 -12.67 3.93
CA LEU A 392 -9.24 -11.41 4.64
C LEU A 392 -10.43 -10.61 4.10
N ASP A 393 -11.40 -10.33 4.96
CA ASP A 393 -12.59 -9.58 4.59
C ASP A 393 -12.41 -8.10 4.92
N VAL A 394 -12.18 -7.30 3.87
CA VAL A 394 -12.16 -5.84 3.98
C VAL A 394 -13.61 -5.33 3.98
N PRO A 395 -14.05 -4.53 4.96
CA PRO A 395 -15.42 -4.04 5.01
C PRO A 395 -15.65 -2.91 3.97
N PRO A 396 -16.92 -2.65 3.60
CA PRO A 396 -17.29 -1.47 2.84
C PRO A 396 -16.85 -0.17 3.53
N PRO A 397 -16.57 0.93 2.79
CA PRO A 397 -16.72 1.06 1.32
C PRO A 397 -15.51 0.55 0.52
N ARG A 398 -14.43 0.15 1.21
CA ARG A 398 -13.14 -0.19 0.56
C ARG A 398 -13.10 -1.63 0.05
N GLY A 399 -13.74 -2.57 0.74
CA GLY A 399 -13.91 -3.93 0.25
C GLY A 399 -15.27 -4.19 -0.41
N PRO A 400 -15.49 -5.41 -0.93
CA PRO A 400 -14.52 -6.51 -1.01
C PRO A 400 -13.38 -6.20 -2.00
N ILE A 401 -12.15 -6.62 -1.67
CA ILE A 401 -10.95 -6.34 -2.46
C ILE A 401 -9.89 -7.41 -2.19
N PHE A 402 -9.13 -7.79 -3.22
CA PHE A 402 -7.92 -8.59 -3.08
C PHE A 402 -6.73 -7.67 -2.82
N ILE A 403 -5.75 -8.14 -2.06
CA ILE A 403 -4.53 -7.39 -1.79
C ILE A 403 -3.37 -8.26 -2.21
N PHE A 404 -2.62 -7.81 -3.20
CA PHE A 404 -1.48 -8.51 -3.74
C PHE A 404 -0.23 -7.92 -3.08
N GLY A 405 0.16 -8.58 -1.99
CA GLY A 405 1.32 -8.23 -1.17
C GLY A 405 2.67 -8.61 -1.78
N ASN A 406 3.70 -8.58 -0.95
CA ASN A 406 5.08 -8.93 -1.31
C ASN A 406 5.23 -10.33 -1.90
N SER A 407 4.40 -11.32 -1.54
CA SER A 407 4.36 -12.63 -2.21
C SER A 407 4.07 -12.52 -3.71
N PHE A 408 3.18 -11.60 -4.12
CA PHE A 408 2.91 -11.34 -5.54
C PHE A 408 4.03 -10.54 -6.20
N ILE A 409 4.49 -9.47 -5.52
CA ILE A 409 5.52 -8.56 -6.02
C ILE A 409 6.89 -9.25 -6.17
N ARG A 410 7.14 -10.31 -5.37
CA ARG A 410 8.31 -11.18 -5.50
C ARG A 410 8.39 -11.81 -6.88
N LYS A 411 7.27 -12.33 -7.38
CA LYS A 411 7.22 -12.94 -8.72
C LYS A 411 7.21 -11.88 -9.82
N TYR A 412 6.47 -10.79 -9.61
CA TYR A 412 6.30 -9.71 -10.58
C TYR A 412 6.91 -8.41 -10.07
N TYR A 413 8.10 -8.08 -10.58
CA TYR A 413 8.72 -6.77 -10.35
C TYR A 413 7.74 -5.68 -10.78
N THR A 414 7.40 -4.81 -9.83
CA THR A 414 6.25 -3.92 -9.95
C THR A 414 6.69 -2.48 -10.14
N ILE A 415 6.07 -1.79 -11.09
CA ILE A 415 6.31 -0.39 -11.43
C ILE A 415 5.02 0.39 -11.20
N PHE A 416 5.06 1.41 -10.36
CA PHE A 416 3.95 2.29 -10.07
C PHE A 416 4.15 3.62 -10.82
N ASP A 417 3.33 3.87 -11.83
CA ASP A 417 3.37 5.10 -12.62
C ASP A 417 2.32 6.09 -12.12
N ASN A 418 2.75 7.05 -11.28
CA ASN A 418 1.85 8.07 -10.73
C ASN A 418 1.53 9.17 -11.73
N ASP A 419 2.30 9.33 -12.81
CA ASP A 419 2.00 10.30 -13.85
C ASP A 419 0.82 9.86 -14.70
N HIS A 420 0.79 8.59 -15.08
CA HIS A 420 -0.23 8.02 -15.96
C HIS A 420 -1.29 7.19 -15.23
N LYS A 421 -1.13 6.96 -13.92
CA LYS A 421 -2.01 6.11 -13.10
C LYS A 421 -2.06 4.69 -13.65
N LEU A 422 -0.89 4.08 -13.77
CA LEU A 422 -0.70 2.71 -14.26
C LEU A 422 0.14 1.89 -13.28
N ILE A 423 -0.05 0.57 -13.34
CA ILE A 423 0.84 -0.41 -12.73
C ILE A 423 1.48 -1.23 -13.86
N GLY A 424 2.79 -1.30 -13.90
CA GLY A 424 3.55 -2.16 -14.78
C GLY A 424 4.00 -3.41 -14.03
N LEU A 425 3.73 -4.59 -14.57
CA LEU A 425 4.17 -5.87 -14.04
C LEU A 425 5.10 -6.55 -15.05
N ILE A 426 6.22 -7.06 -14.56
CA ILE A 426 7.17 -7.84 -15.36
C ILE A 426 7.76 -8.95 -14.49
N GLU A 427 8.06 -10.10 -15.09
CA GLU A 427 8.67 -11.21 -14.36
C GLU A 427 10.01 -10.77 -13.73
N ALA A 428 10.14 -11.01 -12.42
CA ALA A 428 11.29 -10.58 -11.65
C ALA A 428 12.52 -11.47 -11.93
N ASN A 429 13.68 -10.85 -12.13
CA ASN A 429 14.96 -11.55 -12.19
C ASN A 429 15.52 -11.73 -10.78
N HIS A 430 15.89 -12.96 -10.42
CA HIS A 430 16.48 -13.28 -9.12
C HIS A 430 17.91 -13.86 -9.24
N ASN A 431 18.51 -13.87 -10.43
CA ASN A 431 19.76 -14.57 -10.74
C ASN A 431 21.02 -13.71 -10.57
N PHE A 432 21.11 -12.85 -9.56
CA PHE A 432 22.27 -11.95 -9.36
C PHE A 432 22.75 -11.83 -7.91
#